data_AF-A0A3D5HEV6-F1
#
_entry.id   AF-A0A3D5HEV6-F1
#
_cell.length_a   1.000
_cell.length_b   1.000
_cell.length_c   1.000
_cell.angle_alpha   90.00
_cell.angle_beta   90.00
_cell.angle_gamma   90.00
#
_symmetry.space_group_name_H-M   'P 1'
#
loop_
_entity.id
_entity.type
_entity.pdbx_description
1 polymer ?
#
loop_
_entity_poly.entity_id
_entity_poly.type
_entity_poly.pdbx_seq_one_letter_code
_entity_poly.pdbx_strand_id
1 'polypeptide(L)' 'FPSDKKVGDACKTICFENNIVMRALKDTMVVSPPLTITVEQIDEMSDLIKLSLDQTAEKFGIK' A
#
# COMPACT_ATOMS: atom_id res chain seq x y z
N PHE A 1 -13.89 11.62 -13.89
CA PHE A 1 -12.75 11.02 -13.18
C PHE A 1 -12.22 9.90 -14.05
N PRO A 2 -11.07 10.07 -14.73
CA PRO A 2 -10.61 9.08 -15.71
C PRO A 2 -10.21 7.80 -14.98
N SER A 3 -10.90 6.71 -15.29
CA SER A 3 -10.85 5.37 -14.69
C SER A 3 -9.55 4.59 -14.93
N ASP A 4 -8.47 5.28 -15.28
CA ASP A 4 -7.27 4.71 -15.91
C ASP A 4 -5.95 5.18 -15.29
N LYS A 5 -6.00 5.81 -14.10
CA LYS A 5 -4.78 5.88 -13.30
C LYS A 5 -4.61 4.51 -12.64
N LYS A 6 -3.65 3.71 -13.12
CA LYS A 6 -3.19 2.46 -12.48
C LYS A 6 -2.48 2.77 -11.15
N VAL A 7 -3.11 3.54 -10.27
CA VAL A 7 -2.58 3.95 -8.97
C VAL A 7 -2.30 2.71 -8.14
N GLY A 8 -3.20 1.72 -8.18
CA GLY A 8 -2.97 0.46 -7.46
C GLY A 8 -1.75 -0.32 -7.95
N ASP A 9 -1.43 -0.30 -9.24
CA ASP A 9 -0.24 -1.01 -9.76
C ASP A 9 1.06 -0.31 -9.31
N ALA A 10 1.07 1.04 -9.33
CA ALA A 10 2.16 1.83 -8.79
C ALA A 10 2.32 1.64 -7.27
N CYS A 11 1.21 1.63 -6.53
CA CYS A 11 1.19 1.41 -5.09
C CYS A 11 1.68 0.00 -4.75
N LYS A 12 1.33 -1.02 -5.56
CA LYS A 12 1.83 -2.38 -5.43
C LYS A 12 3.35 -2.43 -5.57
N THR A 13 3.93 -1.77 -6.58
CA THR A 13 5.39 -1.72 -6.74
C THR A 13 6.07 -1.09 -5.53
N ILE A 14 5.54 0.04 -5.04
CA ILE A 14 6.08 0.73 -3.86
C ILE A 14 5.98 -0.15 -2.60
N CYS A 15 4.86 -0.84 -2.39
CA CYS A 15 4.72 -1.79 -1.28
C CYS A 15 5.75 -2.94 -1.38
N PHE A 16 6.02 -3.45 -2.59
CA PHE A 16 7.07 -4.45 -2.80
C PHE A 16 8.47 -3.93 -2.43
N GLU A 17 8.77 -2.66 -2.71
CA GLU A 17 10.03 -2.02 -2.30
C GLU A 17 10.13 -1.85 -0.77
N ASN A 18 9.00 -1.58 -0.11
CA ASN A 18 8.90 -1.45 1.35
C ASN A 18 8.73 -2.80 2.09
N ASN A 19 9.04 -3.93 1.43
CA ASN A 19 8.95 -5.29 1.98
C ASN A 19 7.54 -5.71 2.45
N ILE A 20 6.47 -5.09 1.93
CA ILE A 20 5.09 -5.48 2.20
C ILE A 20 4.40 -5.99 0.94
N VAL A 21 3.81 -7.17 1.04
CA VAL A 21 3.01 -7.73 -0.04
C VAL A 21 1.55 -7.32 0.14
N MET A 22 1.08 -6.43 -0.73
CA MET A 22 -0.34 -6.04 -0.82
C MET A 22 -0.91 -6.39 -2.19
N ARG A 23 -2.21 -6.70 -2.24
CA ARG A 23 -2.93 -6.94 -3.49
C ARG A 23 -3.70 -5.69 -3.88
N ALA A 24 -3.33 -5.11 -5.03
CA ALA A 24 -4.09 -4.04 -5.65
C ALA A 24 -5.28 -4.61 -6.45
N LEU A 25 -6.47 -4.09 -6.16
CA LEU A 25 -7.71 -4.31 -6.90
C LEU A 25 -8.16 -2.97 -7.49
N LYS A 26 -7.65 -2.62 -8.67
CA LYS A 26 -7.81 -1.30 -9.31
C LYS A 26 -7.26 -0.18 -8.43
N ASP A 27 -8.12 0.45 -7.63
CA ASP A 27 -7.81 1.56 -6.73
C ASP A 27 -7.88 1.15 -5.24
N THR A 28 -8.29 -0.07 -4.94
CA THR A 28 -8.38 -0.59 -3.57
C THR A 28 -7.20 -1.50 -3.26
N MET A 29 -6.51 -1.25 -2.15
CA MET A 29 -5.43 -2.10 -1.65
C MET A 29 -5.98 -3.04 -0.57
N VAL A 30 -5.69 -4.33 -0.69
CA VAL A 30 -6.12 -5.35 0.28
C VAL A 30 -4.90 -6.12 0.79
N VAL A 31 -4.84 -6.30 2.11
CA VAL A 31 -3.84 -7.11 2.80
C VAL A 31 -4.55 -8.07 3.75
N SER A 32 -4.07 -9.32 3.80
CA SER A 32 -4.59 -10.36 4.67
C SER A 32 -3.41 -10.94 5.46
N PRO A 33 -2.99 -10.29 6.57
CA PRO A 33 -1.92 -10.82 7.41
C PRO A 33 -2.31 -12.19 7.98
N PRO A 34 -1.32 -13.01 8.38
CA PRO A 34 -1.59 -14.28 9.05
C PRO A 34 -2.27 -14.05 10.41
N LEU A 35 -3.16 -14.96 10.81
CA LEU A 35 -3.90 -14.91 12.09
C LEU A 35 -3.00 -15.02 13.34
N THR A 36 -1.71 -15.30 13.15
CA THR A 36 -0.70 -15.45 14.21
C THR A 36 0.13 -14.18 14.45
N ILE A 37 -0.18 -13.08 13.75
CA ILE A 37 0.56 -11.81 13.88
C ILE A 37 0.31 -11.16 15.25
N THR A 38 1.34 -10.55 15.83
CA THR A 38 1.22 -9.80 17.10
C THR A 38 0.77 -8.36 16.85
N VAL A 39 0.31 -7.66 17.90
CA VAL A 39 -0.11 -6.25 17.80
C VAL A 39 1.04 -5.36 17.32
N GLU A 40 2.25 -5.59 17.83
CA GLU A 40 3.46 -4.83 17.43
C GLU A 40 3.75 -4.99 15.93
N GLN A 41 3.63 -6.20 15.39
CA GLN A 41 3.81 -6.44 13.96
C GLN A 41 2.70 -5.78 13.11
N ILE A 42 1.47 -5.66 13.64
CA ILE A 42 0.40 -4.91 12.99
C ILE A 42 0.74 -3.42 12.93
N ASP A 43 1.29 -2.84 14.01
CA ASP A 43 1.73 -1.45 14.03
C ASP A 43 2.86 -1.20 13.03
N GLU A 44 3.87 -2.09 12.97
CA GLU A 44 4.95 -2.01 11.97
C GLU A 44 4.40 -2.09 10.53
N MET A 45 3.45 -3.01 10.28
CA MET A 45 2.79 -3.09 8.97
C MET A 45 2.03 -1.80 8.65
N SER A 46 1.29 -1.25 9.61
CA SER A 46 0.51 -0.02 9.42
C SER A 46 1.39 1.18 9.09
N ASP A 47 2.54 1.30 9.73
CA ASP A 47 3.49 2.38 9.49
C ASP A 47 4.10 2.33 8.08
N LEU A 48 4.52 1.13 7.65
CA LEU A 48 5.02 0.87 6.30
C LEU A 48 3.92 1.08 5.22
N ILE A 49 2.67 0.77 5.53
CA ILE A 49 1.52 1.03 4.64
C ILE A 49 1.34 2.54 4.47
N LYS A 50 1.38 3.31 5.58
CA LYS A 50 1.31 4.78 5.52
C LYS A 50 2.45 5.36 4.69
N LEU A 51 3.68 4.88 4.89
CA LEU A 51 4.84 5.31 4.10
C LEU A 51 4.64 5.04 2.60
N SER A 52 4.15 3.84 2.25
CA SER A 52 3.89 3.46 0.86
C SER A 52 2.78 4.31 0.22
N LEU A 53 1.74 4.65 1.00
CA LEU A 53 0.66 5.55 0.58
C LEU A 53 1.17 6.99 0.39
N ASP A 54 2.02 7.48 1.28
CA ASP A 54 2.61 8.82 1.20
C ASP A 54 3.50 8.95 -0.04
N GLN A 55 4.38 7.97 -0.28
CA GLN A 55 5.18 7.88 -1.50
C GLN A 55 4.31 7.79 -2.76
N THR A 56 3.19 7.08 -2.70
CA THR A 56 2.22 7.03 -3.81
C THR A 56 1.58 8.41 -4.02
N ALA A 57 1.18 9.09 -2.95
CA ALA A 57 0.60 10.43 -3.00
C ALA A 57 1.59 11.47 -3.58
N GLU A 58 2.86 11.43 -3.15
CA GLU A 58 3.95 12.25 -3.71
C GLU A 58 4.13 11.99 -5.21
N LYS A 59 4.15 10.71 -5.61
CA LYS A 59 4.32 10.30 -7.02
C LYS A 59 3.16 10.75 -7.91
N PHE A 60 1.94 10.82 -7.37
CA PHE A 60 0.75 11.30 -8.09
C PHE A 60 0.44 12.79 -7.88
N GLY A 61 1.23 13.49 -7.04
CA GLY A 61 1.15 14.94 -6.85
C GLY A 61 -0.14 15.43 -6.18
N ILE A 62 -0.74 14.63 -5.29
CA ILE A 62 -1.91 15.05 -4.51
C ILE A 62 -1.38 15.62 -3.19
N LYS A 63 -1.32 16.95 -3.09
CA LYS A 63 -0.94 17.68 -1.87
C LYS A 63 -2.17 18.28 -1.21
#